data_AF-Q9Y7Z7-F1
#
_entry.id   AF-Q9Y7Z7-F1
#
_cell.length_a   1.000
_cell.length_b   1.000
_cell.length_c   1.000
_cell.angle_alpha   90.00
_cell.angle_beta   90.00
_cell.angle_gamma   90.00
#
_symmetry.space_group_name_H-M   'P 1'
#
loop_
_entity.id
_entity.type
_entity.pdbx_description
1 polymer ?
#
loop_
_entity_poly.entity_id
_entity_poly.type
_entity_poly.pdbx_seq_one_letter_code
_entity_poly.pdbx_strand_id
1 'polypeptide(L)'
;MLTRHCNRLGLQIENKFVFRSSSWNCVRRIGKIACNENKYRYEMTSTEEDIDSFFSRVFGEKNYISDKSLREQIVTHKSYKHGLKRYNEPFVSVGNAVIDVCLLNHYLESGNFSTIPSYKDLVNLRSPARLAEVAKKWNPETATQCILPLKGPNSPSSSSFEKIYSSIVSGLVAVVYFQKGGVEAMNFCKKSIISDLTKDFVRPNTVHNQ
;
A
#
# COMPACT_ATOMS: atom_id res chain seq x y z
N MET A 1 -11.18 29.70 -4.07
CA MET A 1 -12.65 29.52 -4.10
C MET A 1 -13.10 28.06 -3.95
N LEU A 2 -12.42 27.06 -4.54
CA LEU A 2 -12.79 25.62 -4.42
C LEU A 2 -12.77 25.05 -2.99
N THR A 3 -11.88 25.55 -2.11
CA THR A 3 -11.73 25.09 -0.72
C THR A 3 -12.94 25.40 0.16
N ARG A 4 -13.70 26.48 -0.13
CA ARG A 4 -14.95 26.80 0.59
C ARG A 4 -16.13 25.95 0.12
N HIS A 5 -16.09 25.44 -1.11
CA HIS A 5 -17.20 24.66 -1.68
C HIS A 5 -17.24 23.23 -1.15
N CYS A 6 -16.08 22.58 -0.97
CA CYS A 6 -16.01 21.22 -0.41
C CYS A 6 -16.45 21.15 1.07
N ASN A 7 -16.09 22.16 1.89
CA ASN A 7 -16.57 22.25 3.27
C ASN A 7 -18.09 22.45 3.35
N ARG A 8 -18.69 23.14 2.38
CA ARG A 8 -20.14 23.36 2.32
C ARG A 8 -20.93 22.11 1.93
N LEU A 9 -20.29 21.17 1.23
CA LEU A 9 -20.90 19.93 0.74
C LEU A 9 -20.65 18.71 1.65
N GLY A 10 -19.88 18.86 2.73
CA GLY A 10 -19.57 17.74 3.64
C GLY A 10 -18.80 16.58 2.98
N LEU A 11 -18.07 16.85 1.90
CA LEU A 11 -17.33 15.83 1.15
C LEU A 11 -16.06 15.42 1.90
N GLN A 12 -15.86 14.11 2.05
CA GLN A 12 -14.73 13.54 2.78
C GLN A 12 -13.92 12.59 1.90
N ILE A 13 -12.64 12.45 2.26
CA ILE A 13 -11.81 11.34 1.81
C ILE A 13 -11.59 10.47 3.05
N GLU A 14 -12.25 9.32 3.09
CA GLU A 14 -12.11 8.30 4.16
C GLU A 14 -12.09 8.90 5.58
N ASN A 15 -13.23 9.46 6.02
CA ASN A 15 -13.47 10.02 7.36
C ASN A 15 -12.49 11.12 7.83
N LYS A 16 -11.53 11.54 7.00
CA LYS A 16 -10.66 12.69 7.27
C LYS A 16 -11.21 13.88 6.50
N PHE A 17 -11.68 14.88 7.23
CA PHE A 17 -11.90 16.21 6.64
C PHE A 17 -10.65 16.60 5.87
N VAL A 18 -10.84 17.03 4.62
CA VAL A 18 -9.72 17.44 3.76
C VAL A 18 -8.91 18.57 4.42
N PHE A 19 -9.48 19.29 5.41
CA PHE A 19 -8.76 20.23 6.26
C PHE A 19 -9.37 20.31 7.67
N ARG A 20 -8.76 19.69 8.68
CA ARG A 20 -8.76 20.13 10.10
C ARG A 20 -7.89 19.22 10.96
N SER A 21 -6.72 19.69 11.40
CA SER A 21 -6.12 19.32 12.69
C SER A 21 -4.84 20.13 12.94
N SER A 22 -4.82 20.82 14.08
CA SER A 22 -3.81 21.75 14.58
C SER A 22 -2.70 21.05 15.40
N SER A 23 -2.20 19.89 14.95
CA SER A 23 -1.12 19.19 15.67
C SER A 23 -0.36 18.10 14.88
N TRP A 24 -0.28 18.21 13.55
CA TRP A 24 0.56 17.32 12.74
C TRP A 24 1.44 18.16 11.82
N ASN A 25 2.75 17.88 11.84
CA ASN A 25 3.73 18.47 10.91
C ASN A 25 3.12 18.55 9.51
N CYS A 26 3.12 19.76 8.96
CA CYS A 26 2.42 20.17 7.76
C CYS A 26 2.92 19.37 6.55
N VAL A 27 2.35 18.18 6.31
CA VAL A 27 2.47 17.49 5.02
C VAL A 27 1.57 18.27 4.06
N ARG A 28 2.18 19.11 3.22
CA ARG A 28 1.53 19.73 2.06
C ARG A 28 0.80 18.63 1.28
N ARG A 29 -0.52 18.55 1.36
CA ARG A 29 -1.30 17.59 0.58
C ARG A 29 -1.32 17.99 -0.89
N ILE A 30 -0.68 17.18 -1.72
CA ILE A 30 -0.64 17.29 -3.17
C ILE A 30 -1.84 16.52 -3.72
N GLY A 31 -2.94 17.22 -3.96
CA GLY A 31 -4.03 16.64 -4.72
C GLY A 31 -5.00 17.67 -5.25
N LYS A 32 -5.50 17.44 -6.46
CA LYS A 32 -6.48 18.29 -7.12
C LYS A 32 -7.87 17.67 -6.98
N ILE A 33 -8.84 18.46 -6.55
CA ILE A 33 -10.25 18.06 -6.59
C ILE A 33 -10.78 18.43 -7.97
N ALA A 34 -11.18 17.43 -8.75
CA ALA A 34 -11.84 17.62 -10.03
C ALA A 34 -13.35 17.37 -9.87
N CYS A 35 -14.15 18.29 -10.37
CA CYS A 35 -15.59 18.12 -10.50
C CYS A 35 -15.88 17.66 -11.93
N ASN A 36 -16.56 16.53 -12.08
CA ASN A 36 -17.21 16.18 -13.34
C ASN A 36 -18.70 16.00 -13.05
N GLU A 37 -19.58 16.27 -14.03
CA GLU A 37 -21.00 16.67 -13.89
C GLU A 37 -21.87 15.96 -12.83
N ASN A 38 -21.49 14.78 -12.32
CA ASN A 38 -22.19 14.10 -11.22
C ASN A 38 -21.27 13.35 -10.21
N LYS A 39 -19.94 13.52 -10.24
CA LYS A 39 -19.00 12.81 -9.33
C LYS A 39 -17.78 13.66 -9.00
N TYR A 40 -17.59 13.94 -7.71
CA TYR A 40 -16.37 14.55 -7.19
C TYR A 40 -15.25 13.51 -7.16
N ARG A 41 -14.06 13.88 -7.65
CA ARG A 41 -12.86 13.02 -7.64
C ARG A 41 -11.70 13.77 -7.00
N TYR A 42 -10.90 13.03 -6.24
CA TYR A 42 -9.63 13.50 -5.69
C TYR A 42 -8.49 12.84 -6.46
N GLU A 43 -7.68 13.63 -7.13
CA GLU A 43 -6.47 13.19 -7.80
C GLU A 43 -5.28 13.44 -6.88
N MET A 44 -4.59 12.38 -6.46
CA MET A 44 -3.29 12.43 -5.82
C MET A 44 -2.21 12.42 -6.89
N THR A 45 -1.29 13.37 -6.77
CA THR A 45 -0.09 13.47 -7.63
C THR A 45 1.09 13.68 -6.71
N SER A 46 2.27 13.30 -7.17
CA SER A 46 3.53 13.40 -6.42
C SER A 46 4.61 13.94 -7.33
N THR A 47 5.56 14.69 -6.78
CA THR A 47 6.73 15.12 -7.54
C THR A 47 7.77 14.00 -7.59
N GLU A 48 8.81 14.18 -8.40
CA GLU A 48 9.92 13.24 -8.46
C GLU A 48 10.64 13.13 -7.11
N GLU A 49 10.80 14.26 -6.40
CA GLU A 49 11.41 14.32 -5.08
C GLU A 49 10.59 13.56 -4.03
N ASP A 50 9.26 13.62 -4.09
CA ASP A 50 8.39 12.85 -3.19
C ASP A 50 8.58 11.34 -3.38
N ILE A 51 8.70 10.91 -4.64
CA ILE A 51 8.92 9.50 -5.01
C ILE A 51 10.30 9.05 -4.54
N ASP A 52 11.36 9.82 -4.82
CA ASP A 52 12.72 9.50 -4.37
C ASP A 52 12.83 9.46 -2.84
N SER A 53 12.15 10.39 -2.16
CA SER A 53 12.06 10.40 -0.70
C SER A 53 11.33 9.15 -0.17
N PHE A 54 10.28 8.70 -0.83
CA PHE A 54 9.60 7.44 -0.50
C PHE A 54 10.53 6.24 -0.65
N PHE A 55 11.23 6.10 -1.77
CA PHE A 55 12.17 4.99 -1.98
C PHE A 55 13.33 5.00 -0.98
N SER A 56 13.79 6.18 -0.59
CA SER A 56 14.79 6.35 0.48
C SER A 56 14.27 5.86 1.83
N ARG A 57 12.98 6.08 2.15
CA ARG A 57 12.35 5.52 3.36
C ARG A 57 12.14 4.01 3.31
N VAL A 58 11.85 3.45 2.13
CA VAL A 58 11.62 2.00 1.98
C VAL A 58 12.93 1.21 2.06
N PHE A 59 13.98 1.68 1.39
CA PHE A 59 15.21 0.92 1.20
C PHE A 59 16.44 1.48 1.94
N GLY A 60 16.34 2.67 2.53
CA GLY A 60 17.48 3.36 3.13
C GLY A 60 18.55 3.65 2.10
N GLU A 61 19.79 3.28 2.40
CA GLU A 61 20.93 3.44 1.49
C GLU A 61 20.92 2.42 0.33
N LYS A 62 20.09 1.38 0.39
CA LYS A 62 20.04 0.35 -0.66
C LYS A 62 19.32 0.87 -1.90
N ASN A 63 20.05 1.04 -2.99
CA ASN A 63 19.45 1.38 -4.28
C ASN A 63 18.98 0.13 -5.04
N TYR A 64 17.85 -0.46 -4.63
CA TYR A 64 17.31 -1.64 -5.34
C TYR A 64 16.76 -1.31 -6.73
N ILE A 65 16.34 -0.07 -6.97
CA ILE A 65 15.61 0.33 -8.18
C ILE A 65 16.24 1.63 -8.67
N SER A 66 17.17 1.56 -9.63
CA SER A 66 17.84 2.74 -10.18
C SER A 66 17.01 3.45 -11.27
N ASP A 67 16.11 2.74 -11.93
CA ASP A 67 15.25 3.29 -12.97
C ASP A 67 14.11 4.13 -12.37
N LYS A 68 14.16 5.43 -12.65
CA LYS A 68 13.16 6.41 -12.22
C LYS A 68 11.75 6.11 -12.76
N SER A 69 11.65 5.64 -14.00
CA SER A 69 10.36 5.29 -14.61
C SER A 69 9.71 4.10 -13.92
N LEU A 70 10.53 3.15 -13.47
CA LEU A 70 10.06 1.99 -12.70
C LEU A 70 9.62 2.40 -11.28
N ARG A 71 10.36 3.31 -10.64
CA ARG A 71 9.95 3.91 -9.35
C ARG A 71 8.57 4.56 -9.45
N GLU A 72 8.36 5.41 -10.46
CA GLU A 72 7.07 6.05 -10.71
C GLU A 72 5.97 5.01 -10.96
N GLN A 73 6.24 3.98 -11.77
CA GLN A 73 5.27 2.93 -12.06
C GLN A 73 4.79 2.19 -10.79
N ILE A 74 5.69 1.90 -9.85
CA ILE A 74 5.37 1.17 -8.60
C ILE A 74 4.38 1.94 -7.72
N VAL A 75 4.54 3.27 -7.64
CA VAL A 75 3.69 4.15 -6.82
C VAL A 75 2.45 4.67 -7.56
N THR A 76 2.30 4.31 -8.83
CA THR A 76 1.16 4.69 -9.67
C THR A 76 0.09 3.60 -9.66
N HIS A 77 -1.11 3.96 -9.19
CA HIS A 77 -2.28 3.09 -9.24
C HIS A 77 -3.00 3.21 -10.60
N LYS A 78 -3.66 2.13 -11.04
CA LYS A 78 -4.41 2.06 -12.31
C LYS A 78 -5.44 3.18 -12.50
N SER A 79 -6.00 3.71 -11.42
CA SER A 79 -6.96 4.82 -11.52
C SER A 79 -6.32 6.14 -11.95
N TYR A 80 -5.01 6.30 -11.79
CA TYR A 80 -4.29 7.50 -12.18
C TYR A 80 -4.32 7.68 -13.70
N LYS A 81 -4.71 8.88 -14.16
CA LYS A 81 -4.86 9.22 -15.59
C LYS A 81 -5.59 8.13 -16.39
N HIS A 82 -6.59 7.48 -15.80
CA HIS A 82 -7.37 6.42 -16.44
C HIS A 82 -6.54 5.23 -16.96
N GLY A 83 -5.40 4.94 -16.31
CA GLY A 83 -4.51 3.84 -16.71
C GLY A 83 -3.65 4.13 -17.94
N LEU A 84 -3.65 5.38 -18.44
CA LEU A 84 -2.81 5.79 -19.57
C LEU A 84 -1.33 5.90 -19.19
N LYS A 85 -1.03 6.08 -17.90
CA LYS A 85 0.32 6.00 -17.34
C LYS A 85 0.61 4.57 -16.93
N ARG A 86 1.87 4.12 -17.01
CA ARG A 86 2.27 2.81 -16.51
C ARG A 86 1.95 2.73 -15.00
N TYR A 87 1.32 1.65 -14.57
CA TYR A 87 0.88 1.43 -13.20
C TYR A 87 1.34 0.07 -12.66
N ASN A 88 1.18 -0.15 -11.35
CA ASN A 88 1.79 -1.25 -10.62
C ASN A 88 1.09 -2.61 -10.67
N GLU A 89 -0.16 -2.69 -11.16
CA GLU A 89 -0.97 -3.93 -11.23
C GLU A 89 -0.21 -5.14 -11.80
N PRO A 90 0.61 -5.03 -12.88
CA PRO A 90 1.35 -6.18 -13.42
C PRO A 90 2.33 -6.83 -12.44
N PHE A 91 2.77 -6.10 -11.41
CA PHE A 91 3.72 -6.59 -10.41
C PHE A 91 3.04 -7.28 -9.23
N VAL A 92 1.74 -7.03 -9.00
CA VAL A 92 1.04 -7.40 -7.76
C VAL A 92 1.00 -8.91 -7.55
N SER A 93 0.74 -9.69 -8.60
CA SER A 93 0.65 -11.16 -8.50
C SER A 93 1.97 -11.78 -8.05
N VAL A 94 3.09 -11.37 -8.65
CA VAL A 94 4.43 -11.84 -8.29
C VAL A 94 4.81 -11.40 -6.88
N GLY A 95 4.52 -10.15 -6.52
CA GLY A 95 4.77 -9.64 -5.18
C GLY A 95 4.05 -10.43 -4.10
N ASN A 96 2.78 -10.74 -4.33
CA ASN A 96 1.99 -11.58 -3.44
C ASN A 96 2.54 -13.00 -3.32
N ALA A 97 2.98 -13.60 -4.43
CA ALA A 97 3.59 -14.94 -4.41
C ALA A 97 4.89 -14.97 -3.59
N VAL A 98 5.75 -13.95 -3.73
CA VAL A 98 6.98 -13.83 -2.92
C VAL A 98 6.65 -13.64 -1.44
N ILE A 99 5.65 -12.81 -1.11
CA ILE A 99 5.18 -12.64 0.28
C ILE A 99 4.68 -13.97 0.85
N ASP A 100 3.90 -14.74 0.09
CA ASP A 100 3.38 -16.05 0.52
C ASP A 100 4.52 -17.03 0.82
N VAL A 101 5.53 -17.12 -0.05
CA VAL A 101 6.72 -17.95 0.18
C VAL A 101 7.47 -17.49 1.43
N CYS A 102 7.60 -16.18 1.65
CA CYS A 102 8.26 -15.65 2.84
C CYS A 102 7.48 -15.94 4.13
N LEU A 103 6.14 -15.87 4.10
CA LEU A 103 5.29 -16.26 5.22
C LEU A 103 5.43 -17.76 5.51
N LEU A 104 5.36 -18.61 4.49
CA LEU A 104 5.54 -20.06 4.64
C LEU A 104 6.91 -20.39 5.27
N ASN A 105 7.98 -19.77 4.76
CA ASN A 105 9.31 -19.95 5.32
C ASN A 105 9.41 -19.49 6.77
N HIS A 106 8.78 -18.37 7.13
CA HIS A 106 8.76 -17.91 8.52
C HIS A 106 8.12 -18.93 9.48
N TYR A 107 7.03 -19.60 9.09
CA TYR A 107 6.42 -20.65 9.92
C TYR A 107 7.21 -21.96 9.90
N LEU A 108 7.87 -22.27 8.78
CA LEU A 108 8.74 -23.43 8.61
C LEU A 108 10.08 -23.31 9.33
N GLU A 109 10.55 -22.10 9.67
CA GLU A 109 11.80 -21.89 10.42
C GLU A 109 11.81 -22.60 11.79
N SER A 110 10.63 -22.88 12.36
CA SER A 110 10.49 -23.66 13.58
C SER A 110 10.69 -25.18 13.40
N GLY A 111 10.73 -25.67 12.15
CA GLY A 111 10.73 -27.09 11.81
C GLY A 111 9.38 -27.80 12.02
N ASN A 112 8.38 -27.10 12.58
CA ASN A 112 7.08 -27.70 12.87
C ASN A 112 6.09 -27.52 11.71
N PHE A 113 5.92 -28.54 10.87
CA PHE A 113 4.97 -28.49 9.75
C PHE A 113 3.52 -28.26 10.19
N SER A 114 3.15 -28.61 11.42
CA SER A 114 1.80 -28.34 11.93
C SER A 114 1.50 -26.85 12.07
N THR A 115 2.52 -25.97 12.16
CA THR A 115 2.35 -24.52 12.28
C THR A 115 2.18 -23.79 10.96
N ILE A 116 2.23 -24.50 9.82
CA ILE A 116 2.05 -23.90 8.50
C ILE A 116 0.61 -23.37 8.35
N PRO A 117 0.41 -22.07 8.09
CA PRO A 117 -0.92 -21.49 7.89
C PRO A 117 -1.61 -22.10 6.65
N SER A 118 -2.93 -22.21 6.70
CA SER A 118 -3.69 -22.57 5.49
C SER A 118 -3.54 -21.47 4.44
N TYR A 119 -3.85 -21.76 3.17
CA TYR A 119 -3.84 -20.71 2.14
C TYR A 119 -4.80 -19.55 2.48
N LYS A 120 -5.94 -19.84 3.10
CA LYS A 120 -6.88 -18.82 3.59
C LYS A 120 -6.22 -17.91 4.63
N ASP A 121 -5.45 -18.50 5.54
CA ASP A 121 -4.70 -17.74 6.55
C ASP A 121 -3.60 -16.89 5.91
N LEU A 122 -2.87 -17.42 4.92
CA LEU A 122 -1.89 -16.64 4.15
C LEU A 122 -2.54 -15.42 3.49
N VAL A 123 -3.66 -15.61 2.78
CA VAL A 123 -4.41 -14.52 2.15
C VAL A 123 -4.89 -13.49 3.18
N ASN A 124 -5.32 -13.92 4.36
CA ASN A 124 -5.71 -13.02 5.45
C ASN A 124 -4.50 -12.26 6.02
N LEU A 125 -3.37 -12.94 6.20
CA LEU A 125 -2.11 -12.36 6.65
C LEU A 125 -1.65 -11.25 5.70
N ARG A 126 -1.72 -11.47 4.38
CA ARG A 126 -1.42 -10.46 3.35
C ARG A 126 -2.63 -9.66 2.85
N SER A 127 -3.69 -9.57 3.65
CA SER A 127 -4.89 -8.81 3.25
C SER A 127 -4.54 -7.34 2.98
N PRO A 128 -5.29 -6.64 2.09
CA PRO A 128 -5.00 -5.25 1.75
C PRO A 128 -4.87 -4.33 2.96
N ALA A 129 -5.73 -4.49 3.96
CA ALA A 129 -5.67 -3.73 5.21
C ALA A 129 -4.32 -3.91 5.92
N ARG A 130 -3.87 -5.16 6.10
CA ARG A 130 -2.61 -5.45 6.82
C ARG A 130 -1.39 -4.99 6.05
N LEU A 131 -1.35 -5.20 4.73
CA LEU A 131 -0.26 -4.67 3.90
C LEU A 131 -0.25 -3.14 3.87
N ALA A 132 -1.41 -2.49 3.91
CA ALA A 132 -1.49 -1.05 4.01
C ALA A 132 -0.98 -0.54 5.36
N GLU A 133 -1.26 -1.21 6.47
CA GLU A 133 -0.65 -0.90 7.77
C GLU A 133 0.88 -1.00 7.73
N VAL A 134 1.43 -2.06 7.10
CA VAL A 134 2.88 -2.17 6.88
C VAL A 134 3.40 -0.98 6.07
N ALA A 135 2.69 -0.58 5.01
CA ALA A 135 3.11 0.51 4.15
C ALA A 135 3.15 1.86 4.88
N LYS A 136 2.28 2.11 5.86
CA LYS A 136 2.17 3.41 6.55
C LYS A 136 3.49 3.90 7.14
N LYS A 137 4.39 3.01 7.57
CA LYS A 137 5.71 3.41 8.10
C LYS A 137 6.59 4.12 7.06
N TRP A 138 6.26 4.01 5.77
CA TRP A 138 6.96 4.67 4.67
C TRP A 138 6.26 5.95 4.19
N ASN A 139 5.17 6.38 4.83
CA ASN A 139 4.34 7.53 4.42
C ASN A 139 3.97 7.49 2.92
N PRO A 140 3.28 6.43 2.45
CA PRO A 140 3.04 6.18 1.03
C PRO A 140 2.17 7.26 0.38
N GLU A 141 1.37 8.00 1.17
CA GLU A 141 0.51 9.08 0.69
C GLU A 141 1.27 10.21 -0.03
N THR A 142 2.56 10.37 0.25
CA THR A 142 3.39 11.42 -0.36
C THR A 142 3.81 11.10 -1.78
N ALA A 143 4.04 9.82 -2.10
CA ALA A 143 4.53 9.36 -3.41
C ALA A 143 3.42 8.73 -4.28
N THR A 144 2.28 8.37 -3.69
CA THR A 144 1.22 7.67 -4.41
C THR A 144 0.53 8.57 -5.44
N GLN A 145 0.48 8.09 -6.68
CA GLN A 145 -0.30 8.70 -7.74
C GLN A 145 -1.58 7.90 -7.97
N CYS A 146 -2.74 8.50 -7.70
CA CYS A 146 -4.04 7.82 -7.87
C CYS A 146 -5.20 8.80 -8.07
N ILE A 147 -6.32 8.29 -8.58
CA ILE A 147 -7.61 9.00 -8.53
C ILE A 147 -8.56 8.21 -7.63
N LEU A 148 -9.18 8.92 -6.69
CA LEU A 148 -10.14 8.39 -5.74
C LEU A 148 -11.50 9.08 -5.92
N PRO A 149 -12.62 8.35 -5.80
CA PRO A 149 -13.92 8.98 -5.69
C PRO A 149 -13.99 9.74 -4.35
N LEU A 150 -14.42 11.00 -4.40
CA LEU A 150 -14.80 11.72 -3.19
C LEU A 150 -16.11 11.13 -2.68
N LYS A 151 -16.08 10.77 -1.41
CA LYS A 151 -17.09 9.95 -0.76
C LYS A 151 -18.00 10.87 0.05
N GLY A 152 -19.32 10.70 -0.10
CA GLY A 152 -20.30 11.37 0.75
C GLY A 152 -20.22 10.84 2.19
N PRO A 153 -20.78 11.57 3.17
CA PRO A 153 -20.67 11.25 4.61
C PRO A 153 -21.17 9.84 5.00
N ASN A 154 -22.00 9.21 4.17
CA ASN A 154 -22.59 7.89 4.43
C ASN A 154 -21.94 6.74 3.65
N SER A 155 -20.78 6.94 3.04
CA SER A 155 -20.15 5.90 2.20
C SER A 155 -19.08 5.11 2.97
N PRO A 156 -19.00 3.78 2.79
CA PRO A 156 -18.13 2.91 3.58
C PRO A 156 -16.66 3.33 3.46
N SER A 157 -15.97 3.43 4.60
CA SER A 157 -14.99 4.49 4.86
C SER A 157 -13.49 4.15 4.72
N SER A 158 -13.05 2.95 4.33
CA SER A 158 -11.60 2.64 4.37
C SER A 158 -10.99 1.83 3.21
N SER A 159 -11.81 1.29 2.29
CA SER A 159 -11.32 0.23 1.40
C SER A 159 -10.46 0.67 0.21
N SER A 160 -10.35 1.98 -0.07
CA SER A 160 -9.75 2.44 -1.32
C SER A 160 -8.24 2.64 -1.16
N PHE A 161 -7.82 3.30 -0.07
CA PHE A 161 -6.39 3.46 0.21
C PHE A 161 -5.72 2.14 0.57
N GLU A 162 -6.39 1.27 1.31
CA GLU A 162 -5.84 -0.04 1.69
C GLU A 162 -5.43 -0.86 0.46
N LYS A 163 -6.27 -0.88 -0.59
CA LYS A 163 -5.97 -1.56 -1.86
C LYS A 163 -4.82 -0.92 -2.62
N ILE A 164 -4.74 0.40 -2.62
CA ILE A 164 -3.67 1.12 -3.31
C ILE A 164 -2.34 0.86 -2.61
N TYR A 165 -2.28 1.03 -1.30
CA TYR A 165 -1.04 0.83 -0.55
C TYR A 165 -0.61 -0.63 -0.54
N SER A 166 -1.53 -1.58 -0.43
CA SER A 166 -1.18 -2.99 -0.57
C SER A 166 -0.59 -3.31 -1.94
N SER A 167 -1.15 -2.75 -3.03
CA SER A 167 -0.60 -2.93 -4.37
C SER A 167 0.82 -2.35 -4.51
N ILE A 168 1.12 -1.25 -3.80
CA ILE A 168 2.47 -0.67 -3.75
C ILE A 168 3.42 -1.62 -3.02
N VAL A 169 3.02 -2.19 -1.88
CA VAL A 169 3.85 -3.18 -1.16
C VAL A 169 4.16 -4.38 -2.06
N SER A 170 3.14 -4.98 -2.68
CA SER A 170 3.34 -6.10 -3.60
C SER A 170 4.22 -5.69 -4.80
N GLY A 171 4.01 -4.50 -5.35
CA GLY A 171 4.82 -3.95 -6.43
C GLY A 171 6.29 -3.79 -6.06
N LEU A 172 6.59 -3.26 -4.86
CA LEU A 172 7.95 -3.13 -4.34
C LEU A 172 8.64 -4.49 -4.26
N VAL A 173 7.97 -5.48 -3.64
CA VAL A 173 8.53 -6.83 -3.48
C VAL A 173 8.83 -7.47 -4.84
N ALA A 174 7.89 -7.40 -5.78
CA ALA A 174 8.06 -7.95 -7.11
C ALA A 174 9.23 -7.31 -7.86
N VAL A 175 9.38 -5.98 -7.78
CA VAL A 175 10.48 -5.32 -8.47
C VAL A 175 11.82 -5.63 -7.84
N VAL A 176 11.92 -5.75 -6.51
CA VAL A 176 13.15 -6.25 -5.87
C VAL A 176 13.45 -7.67 -6.37
N TYR A 177 12.44 -8.54 -6.48
CA TYR A 177 12.61 -9.89 -7.02
C TYR A 177 13.17 -9.88 -8.45
N PHE A 178 12.61 -9.05 -9.32
CA PHE A 178 13.06 -8.97 -10.71
C PHE A 178 14.45 -8.32 -10.86
N GLN A 179 14.75 -7.29 -10.09
CA GLN A 179 15.98 -6.49 -10.25
C GLN A 179 17.17 -7.07 -9.48
N LYS A 180 16.93 -7.74 -8.34
CA LYS A 180 17.97 -8.20 -7.41
C LYS A 180 17.92 -9.70 -7.11
N GLY A 181 16.90 -10.41 -7.61
CA GLY A 181 16.75 -11.85 -7.45
C GLY A 181 15.99 -12.26 -6.19
N GLY A 182 15.65 -13.54 -6.12
CA GLY A 182 14.78 -14.11 -5.08
C GLY A 182 15.34 -13.96 -3.66
N VAL A 183 16.64 -14.21 -3.47
CA VAL A 183 17.28 -14.13 -2.14
C VAL A 183 17.13 -12.73 -1.54
N GLU A 184 17.40 -11.69 -2.32
CA GLU A 184 17.34 -10.32 -1.82
C GLU A 184 15.90 -9.85 -1.60
N ALA A 185 14.96 -10.29 -2.44
CA ALA A 185 13.54 -10.04 -2.23
C ALA A 185 13.00 -10.69 -0.95
N MET A 186 13.44 -11.91 -0.65
CA MET A 186 13.10 -12.62 0.58
C MET A 186 13.70 -11.92 1.81
N ASN A 187 14.96 -11.48 1.73
CA ASN A 187 15.60 -10.71 2.79
C ASN A 187 14.84 -9.40 3.07
N PHE A 188 14.46 -8.69 2.01
CA PHE A 188 13.63 -7.47 2.12
C PHE A 188 12.28 -7.78 2.77
N CYS A 189 11.56 -8.80 2.30
CA CYS A 189 10.27 -9.19 2.89
C CYS A 189 10.42 -9.55 4.36
N LYS A 190 11.39 -10.40 4.73
CA LYS A 190 11.60 -10.84 6.11
C LYS A 190 11.84 -9.67 7.05
N LYS A 191 12.69 -8.71 6.65
CA LYS A 191 13.05 -7.54 7.47
C LYS A 191 11.95 -6.48 7.53
N SER A 192 11.25 -6.26 6.41
CA SER A 192 10.42 -5.07 6.24
C SER A 192 8.93 -5.34 6.18
N ILE A 193 8.49 -6.60 6.06
CA ILE A 193 7.07 -6.94 5.88
C ILE A 193 6.64 -8.03 6.85
N ILE A 194 7.30 -9.19 6.82
CA ILE A 194 6.84 -10.40 7.51
C ILE A 194 6.73 -10.20 9.02
N SER A 195 7.71 -9.53 9.64
CA SER A 195 7.69 -9.23 11.08
C SER A 195 6.44 -8.46 11.50
N ASP A 196 5.93 -7.56 10.66
CA ASP A 196 4.73 -6.78 10.97
C ASP A 196 3.44 -7.57 10.67
N LEU A 197 3.48 -8.46 9.67
CA LEU A 197 2.34 -9.33 9.36
C LEU A 197 2.13 -10.46 10.38
N THR A 198 3.14 -10.83 11.17
CA THR A 198 3.00 -11.95 12.11
C THR A 198 2.89 -11.55 13.58
N LYS A 199 3.13 -10.29 13.93
CA LYS A 199 3.10 -9.77 15.32
C LYS A 199 1.87 -10.15 16.15
N ASP A 200 0.68 -10.18 15.54
CA ASP A 200 -0.59 -10.43 16.24
C ASP A 200 -1.29 -11.71 15.76
N PHE A 201 -0.62 -12.55 14.97
CA PHE A 201 -1.25 -13.77 14.46
C PHE A 201 -1.20 -14.88 15.52
N VAL A 202 -2.16 -14.84 16.45
CA VAL A 202 -2.51 -15.98 17.29
C VAL A 202 -3.44 -16.86 16.47
N ARG A 203 -3.01 -18.09 16.14
CA ARG A 203 -3.92 -19.06 15.51
C ARG A 203 -5.16 -19.19 16.39
N PRO A 204 -6.39 -19.07 15.86
CA PRO A 204 -7.54 -19.51 16.62
C PRO A 204 -7.29 -20.98 16.93
N ASN A 205 -7.18 -21.32 18.22
CA ASN A 205 -6.98 -22.68 18.69
C ASN A 205 -7.95 -23.57 17.90
N THR A 206 -7.39 -24.47 17.09
CA THR A 206 -8.14 -25.60 16.57
C THR A 206 -8.58 -26.40 17.77
N VAL A 207 -9.81 -26.10 18.23
CA VAL A 207 -10.61 -27.00 19.04
C VAL A 207 -10.84 -28.22 18.17
N HIS A 208 -9.89 -29.15 18.18
CA HIS A 208 -10.22 -30.52 17.87
C HIS A 208 -10.95 -31.06 19.09
N ASN A 209 -12.27 -30.91 19.06
CA ASN A 209 -13.16 -31.91 19.62
C ASN A 209 -12.83 -33.22 18.90
N GLN A 210 -12.12 -34.13 19.58
CA GLN A 210 -12.36 -35.57 19.63
C GLN A 210 -11.34 -36.23 20.57
#